data_AF-A0A443Q4E0-F1
#
_entry.id   AF-A0A443Q4E0-F1
#
_cell.length_a   1.000
_cell.length_b   1.000
_cell.length_c   1.000
_cell.angle_alpha   90.00
_cell.angle_beta   90.00
_cell.angle_gamma   90.00
#
_symmetry.space_group_name_H-M   'P 1'
#
loop_
_entity.id
_entity.type
_entity.pdbx_description
1 polymer ?
#
loop_
_entity_poly.entity_id
_entity_poly.type
_entity_poly.pdbx_seq_one_letter_code
_entity_poly.pdbx_strand_id
1 'polypeptide(L)'
;MAASAPLLLAMLLFFCLPYNLIATGFSVELIHRDSPKSPFYNISSESEGISDRLSRAIQQSNSRVEYFVNSSSAATLIKGVSSSVRPGHGNYLMAIYLGTPPVEILAVVDTGSDLI
;
A
#
# COMPACT_ATOMS: atom_id res chain seq x y z
N MET A 1 -26.57 -20.95 50.55
CA MET A 1 -25.34 -20.14 50.42
C MET A 1 -24.18 -21.03 49.93
N ALA A 2 -24.31 -21.64 48.75
CA ALA A 2 -23.34 -22.65 48.27
C ALA A 2 -23.12 -22.67 46.73
N ALA A 3 -23.65 -21.68 45.99
CA ALA A 3 -23.57 -21.64 44.53
C ALA A 3 -22.42 -20.76 43.98
N SER A 4 -21.63 -20.10 44.86
CA SER A 4 -20.57 -19.17 44.45
C SER A 4 -19.27 -19.84 44.03
N ALA A 5 -18.91 -20.97 44.63
CA ALA A 5 -17.70 -21.72 44.32
C ALA A 5 -17.65 -22.27 42.87
N PRO A 6 -18.70 -22.90 42.31
CA PRO A 6 -18.65 -23.39 40.93
C PRO A 6 -18.59 -22.23 39.91
N LEU A 7 -19.19 -21.08 40.22
CA LEU A 7 -19.16 -19.91 39.36
C LEU A 7 -17.77 -19.27 39.32
N LEU A 8 -17.11 -19.20 40.47
CA LEU A 8 -15.74 -18.70 40.58
C LEU A 8 -14.74 -19.63 39.87
N LEU A 9 -14.93 -20.95 39.98
CA LEU A 9 -14.13 -21.94 39.27
C LEU A 9 -14.36 -21.87 37.75
N ALA A 10 -15.61 -21.70 37.31
CA ALA A 10 -15.92 -21.51 35.89
C ALA A 10 -15.30 -20.22 35.33
N MET A 11 -15.32 -19.13 36.09
CA MET A 11 -14.64 -17.88 35.72
C MET A 11 -13.12 -18.07 35.65
N LEU A 12 -12.51 -18.75 36.62
CA LEU A 12 -11.06 -19.03 36.64
C LEU A 12 -10.64 -19.87 35.42
N LEU A 13 -11.42 -20.90 35.08
CA LEU A 13 -11.19 -21.74 33.90
C LEU A 13 -11.32 -20.94 32.59
N PHE A 14 -12.21 -19.95 32.53
CA PHE A 14 -12.38 -19.08 31.36
C PHE A 14 -11.16 -18.17 31.13
N PHE A 15 -10.55 -17.65 32.20
CA PHE A 15 -9.34 -16.81 32.13
C PHE A 15 -8.03 -17.59 31.96
N CYS A 16 -8.01 -18.88 32.33
CA CYS A 16 -6.84 -19.76 32.19
C CYS A 16 -6.81 -20.56 30.87
N LEU A 17 -7.84 -20.45 30.03
CA LEU A 17 -7.77 -21.01 28.68
C LEU A 17 -6.74 -20.19 27.88
N PRO A 18 -5.64 -20.81 27.39
CA PRO A 18 -4.78 -20.11 26.45
C PRO A 18 -5.62 -19.81 25.22
N TYR A 19 -5.86 -18.52 24.96
CA TYR A 19 -6.28 -18.06 23.66
C TYR A 19 -5.10 -18.37 22.73
N ASN A 20 -5.09 -19.57 22.16
CA ASN A 20 -4.22 -19.87 21.03
C ASN A 20 -4.79 -19.04 19.88
N LEU A 21 -4.40 -17.76 19.85
CA LEU A 21 -4.55 -16.93 18.68
C LEU A 21 -3.64 -17.60 17.66
N ILE A 22 -4.21 -18.50 16.86
CA ILE A 22 -3.58 -18.97 15.64
C ILE A 22 -3.49 -17.72 14.80
N ALA A 23 -2.41 -16.97 14.99
CA ALA A 23 -2.04 -15.88 14.15
C ALA A 23 -1.69 -16.53 12.81
N THR A 24 -2.70 -16.69 11.96
CA THR A 24 -2.53 -16.92 10.53
C THR A 24 -1.99 -15.62 9.93
N GLY A 25 -0.82 -15.21 10.40
CA GLY A 25 -0.07 -14.08 9.89
C GLY A 25 0.85 -14.59 8.80
N PHE A 26 1.01 -13.80 7.75
CA PHE A 26 2.07 -14.01 6.78
C PHE A 26 3.23 -13.07 7.13
N SER A 27 4.45 -13.55 6.99
CA SER A 27 5.67 -12.75 7.13
C SER A 27 6.33 -12.66 5.76
N VAL A 28 6.70 -11.44 5.37
CA VAL A 28 7.42 -11.19 4.11
C VAL A 28 8.76 -10.56 4.43
N GLU A 29 9.84 -11.10 3.84
CA GLU A 29 11.16 -10.45 3.87
C GLU A 29 11.15 -9.32 2.82
N LEU A 30 11.29 -8.08 3.27
CA LEU A 30 11.53 -6.93 2.39
C LEU A 30 12.99 -6.98 1.92
N ILE A 31 13.20 -7.50 0.72
CA ILE A 31 14.53 -7.53 0.07
C ILE A 31 14.74 -6.30 -0.79
N HIS A 32 15.93 -5.69 -0.71
CA HIS A 32 16.28 -4.56 -1.55
C HIS A 32 16.39 -5.00 -3.02
N ARG A 33 15.95 -4.16 -3.97
CA ARG A 33 15.96 -4.47 -5.41
C ARG A 33 17.33 -4.90 -5.93
N ASP A 34 18.39 -4.25 -5.45
CA ASP A 34 19.77 -4.55 -5.87
C ASP A 34 20.45 -5.64 -5.03
N SER A 35 19.73 -6.31 -4.12
CA SER A 35 20.25 -7.45 -3.35
C SER A 35 20.36 -8.69 -4.25
N PRO A 36 21.39 -9.55 -4.09
CA PRO A 36 21.47 -10.83 -4.80
C PRO A 36 20.23 -11.74 -4.64
N LYS A 37 19.44 -11.56 -3.58
CA LYS A 37 18.18 -12.29 -3.36
C LYS A 37 17.01 -11.78 -4.21
N SER A 38 17.14 -10.60 -4.80
CA SER A 38 16.07 -9.96 -5.57
C SER A 38 15.89 -10.65 -6.91
N PRO A 39 14.64 -10.90 -7.36
CA PRO A 39 14.38 -11.39 -8.72
C PRO A 39 14.77 -10.37 -9.80
N PHE A 40 14.97 -9.11 -9.41
CA PHE A 40 15.45 -8.03 -10.27
C PHE A 40 16.97 -7.83 -10.18
N TYR A 41 17.67 -8.68 -9.41
CA TYR A 41 19.12 -8.66 -9.38
C TYR A 41 19.64 -9.15 -10.72
N ASN A 42 20.42 -8.29 -11.39
CA ASN A 42 21.09 -8.70 -12.59
C ASN A 42 22.34 -9.51 -12.20
N ILE A 43 22.50 -10.71 -12.77
CA ILE A 43 23.61 -11.64 -12.47
C ILE A 43 24.78 -11.42 -13.44
N SER A 44 24.55 -10.81 -14.62
CA SER A 44 25.65 -10.43 -15.54
C SER A 44 26.54 -9.30 -15.01
N SER A 45 26.26 -8.89 -13.78
CA SER A 45 26.72 -7.71 -13.08
C SER A 45 27.40 -8.05 -11.75
N GLU A 46 27.96 -9.24 -11.61
CA GLU A 46 28.97 -9.54 -10.59
C GLU A 46 30.15 -8.54 -10.63
N SER A 47 30.31 -7.80 -11.74
CA SER A 47 31.24 -6.67 -11.91
C SER A 47 30.56 -5.27 -11.88
N GLU A 48 29.25 -5.16 -11.65
CA GLU A 48 28.63 -3.84 -11.54
C GLU A 48 29.03 -3.18 -10.23
N GLY A 49 29.74 -2.07 -10.38
CA GLY A 49 30.18 -1.27 -9.27
C GLY A 49 29.00 -0.56 -8.61
N ILE A 50 29.28 0.02 -7.44
CA ILE A 50 28.39 0.98 -6.78
C ILE A 50 27.99 2.11 -7.74
N SER A 51 28.87 2.49 -8.68
CA SER A 51 28.62 3.49 -9.72
C SER A 51 27.47 3.11 -10.66
N ASP A 52 27.38 1.85 -11.10
CA ASP A 52 26.36 1.40 -12.05
C ASP A 52 24.99 1.35 -11.37
N ARG A 53 24.97 0.91 -10.11
CA ARG A 53 23.78 0.94 -9.25
C ARG A 53 23.29 2.36 -9.04
N LEU A 54 24.19 3.30 -8.74
CA LEU A 54 23.87 4.72 -8.60
C LEU A 54 23.33 5.31 -9.91
N SER A 55 24.00 5.03 -11.04
CA SER A 55 23.57 5.51 -12.36
C SER A 55 22.16 5.04 -12.70
N ARG A 56 21.84 3.76 -12.46
CA ARG A 56 20.48 3.23 -12.63
C ARG A 56 19.47 3.87 -11.68
N ALA A 57 19.82 4.09 -10.42
CA ALA A 57 18.93 4.74 -9.46
C ALA A 57 18.57 6.17 -9.93
N ILE A 58 19.56 6.91 -10.44
CA ILE A 58 19.37 8.24 -11.04
C ILE A 58 18.48 8.14 -12.29
N GLN A 59 18.79 7.25 -13.22
CA GLN A 59 17.99 7.05 -14.43
C GLN A 59 16.54 6.73 -14.10
N GLN A 60 16.28 5.82 -13.16
CA GLN A 60 14.92 5.51 -12.71
C GLN A 60 14.22 6.72 -12.08
N SER A 61 14.94 7.53 -11.32
CA SER A 61 14.39 8.77 -10.78
C SER A 61 13.98 9.72 -11.89
N ASN A 62 14.83 9.89 -12.91
CA ASN A 62 14.53 10.71 -14.07
C ASN A 62 13.35 10.15 -14.87
N SER A 63 13.27 8.83 -15.09
CA SER A 63 12.14 8.20 -15.76
C SER A 63 10.83 8.36 -14.99
N ARG A 64 10.86 8.34 -13.65
CA ARG A 64 9.66 8.64 -12.83
C ARG A 64 9.22 10.09 -12.98
N VAL A 65 10.18 11.02 -12.97
CA VAL A 65 9.89 12.45 -13.20
C VAL A 65 9.33 12.65 -14.61
N GLU A 66 9.93 12.04 -15.62
CA GLU A 66 9.47 12.12 -17.01
C GLU A 66 8.07 11.50 -17.17
N TYR A 67 7.81 10.34 -16.57
CA TYR A 67 6.48 9.75 -16.55
C TYR A 67 5.46 10.69 -15.90
N PHE A 68 5.81 11.29 -14.76
CA PHE A 68 4.94 12.24 -14.08
C PHE A 68 4.71 13.51 -14.94
N VAL A 69 5.76 14.06 -15.54
CA VAL A 69 5.68 15.23 -16.42
C VAL A 69 4.84 14.92 -17.66
N ASN A 70 5.05 13.78 -18.32
CA ASN A 70 4.28 13.37 -19.49
C ASN A 70 2.83 13.05 -19.14
N SER A 71 2.58 12.38 -18.01
CA SER A 71 1.23 12.13 -17.49
C SER A 71 0.54 13.43 -17.08
N SER A 72 1.28 14.39 -16.51
CA SER A 72 0.77 15.73 -16.20
C SER A 72 0.55 16.57 -17.46
N SER A 73 1.32 16.35 -18.52
CA SER A 73 1.12 16.98 -19.84
C SER A 73 -0.13 16.41 -20.51
N ALA A 74 -0.38 15.11 -20.38
CA ALA A 74 -1.64 14.47 -20.75
C ALA A 74 -2.81 14.98 -19.89
N ALA A 75 -2.61 15.19 -18.58
CA ALA A 75 -3.59 15.84 -17.71
C ALA A 75 -3.81 17.32 -18.08
N THR A 76 -2.78 18.01 -18.60
CA THR A 76 -2.86 19.40 -19.08
C THR A 76 -3.64 19.49 -20.39
N LEU A 77 -3.68 18.44 -21.22
CA LEU A 77 -4.61 18.34 -22.36
C LEU A 77 -6.08 18.28 -21.89
N ILE A 78 -6.33 17.76 -20.69
CA ILE A 78 -7.63 17.82 -20.00
C ILE A 78 -7.67 19.08 -19.11
N LYS A 79 -7.59 20.27 -19.71
CA LYS A 79 -7.90 21.52 -18.99
C LYS A 79 -9.36 21.47 -18.51
N GLY A 80 -9.58 21.18 -17.24
CA GLY A 80 -10.89 21.37 -16.59
C GLY A 80 -11.41 20.20 -15.75
N VAL A 81 -10.73 19.06 -15.68
CA VAL A 81 -11.13 17.98 -14.76
C VAL A 81 -10.49 18.24 -13.39
N SER A 82 -11.31 18.75 -12.49
CA SER A 82 -10.96 18.98 -11.09
C SER A 82 -12.09 18.43 -10.22
N SER A 83 -11.73 17.84 -9.08
CA SER A 83 -12.68 17.36 -8.08
C SER A 83 -12.32 17.96 -6.73
N SER A 84 -13.34 18.31 -5.94
CA SER A 84 -13.12 18.77 -4.57
C SER A 84 -12.61 17.61 -3.72
N VAL A 85 -11.45 17.79 -3.10
CA VAL A 85 -10.88 16.80 -2.18
C VAL A 85 -11.34 17.10 -0.75
N ARG A 86 -11.86 16.09 -0.05
CA ARG A 86 -12.28 16.19 1.36
C ARG A 86 -11.46 15.25 2.24
N PRO A 87 -11.05 15.69 3.45
CA PRO A 87 -10.40 14.78 4.39
C PRO A 87 -11.41 13.74 4.92
N GLY A 88 -10.96 12.49 5.05
CA GLY A 88 -11.69 11.38 5.67
C GLY A 88 -10.90 10.76 6.84
N HIS A 89 -11.26 9.53 7.24
CA HIS A 89 -10.58 8.79 8.32
C HIS A 89 -9.19 8.28 7.90
N GLY A 90 -8.22 9.19 7.82
CA GLY A 90 -6.82 8.88 7.45
C GLY A 90 -6.50 8.95 5.96
N ASN A 91 -7.49 9.28 5.12
CA ASN A 91 -7.35 9.36 3.67
C ASN A 91 -7.93 10.68 3.13
N TYR A 92 -7.62 11.00 1.89
CA TYR A 92 -8.27 12.06 1.13
C TYR A 92 -9.26 11.43 0.14
N LEU A 93 -10.49 11.95 0.11
CA LEU A 93 -11.55 11.47 -0.77
C LEU A 93 -11.82 12.49 -1.87
N MET A 94 -12.03 12.02 -3.10
CA MET A 94 -12.49 12.81 -4.24
C MET A 94 -13.79 12.25 -4.80
N ALA A 95 -14.65 13.13 -5.32
CA ALA A 95 -15.87 12.72 -6.00
C ALA A 95 -15.59 12.43 -7.48
N ILE A 96 -16.10 11.32 -7.98
CA ILE A 96 -16.17 10.97 -9.41
C ILE A 96 -17.62 10.68 -9.79
N TYR A 97 -17.97 10.86 -11.06
CA TYR A 97 -19.32 10.61 -11.57
C TYR A 97 -19.26 9.57 -12.68
N LEU A 98 -19.97 8.45 -12.53
CA LEU A 98 -19.96 7.34 -13.48
C LEU A 98 -21.39 6.96 -13.93
N GLY A 99 -21.50 6.52 -15.19
CA GLY A 99 -22.74 6.02 -15.78
C GLY A 99 -23.60 7.08 -16.47
N THR A 100 -24.73 6.60 -17.02
CA THR A 100 -25.76 7.43 -17.65
C THR A 100 -27.15 6.96 -17.15
N PRO A 101 -27.85 7.73 -16.30
CA PRO A 101 -27.44 9.03 -15.78
C PRO A 101 -26.24 8.94 -14.81
N PRO A 102 -25.47 10.03 -14.62
CA PRO A 102 -24.30 10.02 -13.76
C PRO A 102 -24.65 9.76 -12.29
N VAL A 103 -23.89 8.89 -11.64
CA VAL A 103 -23.98 8.58 -10.20
C VAL A 103 -22.66 9.00 -9.53
N GLU A 104 -22.76 9.75 -8.44
CA GLU A 104 -21.61 10.17 -7.63
C GLU A 104 -21.02 8.99 -6.84
N ILE A 105 -19.69 8.85 -6.89
CA ILE A 105 -18.91 7.86 -6.14
C ILE A 105 -17.76 8.59 -5.45
N LEU A 106 -17.52 8.27 -4.16
CA LEU A 106 -16.37 8.77 -3.41
C LEU A 106 -15.22 7.78 -3.51
N ALA A 107 -14.10 8.23 -4.06
CA ALA A 107 -12.89 7.44 -4.24
C ALA A 107 -11.73 7.99 -3.38
N VAL A 108 -10.81 7.12 -2.96
CA VAL A 108 -9.58 7.53 -2.28
C VAL A 108 -8.59 8.10 -3.30
N VAL A 109 -7.96 9.21 -2.96
CA VAL A 109 -6.86 9.79 -3.74
C VAL A 109 -5.59 8.98 -3.47
N ASP A 110 -5.38 7.92 -4.25
CA ASP A 110 -4.20 7.08 -4.18
C ASP A 110 -3.17 7.48 -5.24
N THR A 111 -2.11 8.16 -4.84
CA THR A 111 -0.99 8.52 -5.73
C THR A 111 0.12 7.47 -5.74
N GLY A 112 -0.04 6.39 -4.96
CA GLY A 112 0.96 5.34 -4.77
C GLY A 112 0.69 4.07 -5.59
N SER A 113 -0.47 3.95 -6.22
CA SER A 113 -0.83 2.85 -7.11
C SER A 113 -1.13 3.33 -8.53
N ASP A 114 -1.15 2.39 -9.48
CA ASP A 114 -1.48 2.57 -10.89
C ASP A 114 -2.91 2.09 -11.23
N LEU A 115 -3.72 1.78 -10.21
CA LEU A 115 -5.09 1.28 -10.36
C LEU A 115 -6.09 2.44 -10.46
N ILE A 116 -6.97 2.38 -11.46
CA ILE A 116 -8.11 3.30 -11.67
C ILE A 116 -9.42 2.61 -11.29
#